data_AF-A0A926WNJ3-F1
#
_entry.id   AF-A0A926WNJ3-F1
#
_cell.length_a   1.000
_cell.length_b   1.000
_cell.length_c   1.000
_cell.angle_alpha   90.00
_cell.angle_beta   90.00
_cell.angle_gamma   90.00
#
_symmetry.space_group_name_H-M   'P 1'
#
loop_
_entity.id
_entity.type
_entity.pdbx_description
1 polymer ?
#
loop_
_entity_poly.entity_id
_entity_poly.type
_entity_poly.pdbx_seq_one_letter_code
_entity_poly.pdbx_strand_id
1 'polypeptide(L)'
;MRNTLICTVGTSLLNNLKYAEESIKQVFDDRNWNQLALLLLQRKNSDRICGAEINSITSICEKKLLAARIRLIFLVSDTDDGKNTGNILKLYYDNKKNNSLFFEKVEVRVLEGLRDDDVKAFKQQGLKNLVKEISTEVRKFTPEAIAINATGGYKAQISFAGMIGQALEMPVYYLFEKFSEVIELPPQPVALDLAFWLNNYLLFAQLEDEPTIEELQLEANLESEYLYSLIDKETLGETNVVSLSAMGVLFNERCRLQFAKQETTILSLVPKDETEPSRKAINLRDDHGKDILQEFSERICYSPYVKKIINSLPFNPKRTNPIRRTTDKGIVEFVLTWTSAGLGICIETTGRNLAETNTIALHLQKEFAENN
;
A
#
# COMPACT_ATOMS: atom_id res chain seq x y z
N MET A 1 15.29 -8.09 -9.42
CA MET A 1 15.03 -9.39 -10.08
C MET A 1 13.77 -9.97 -9.48
N ARG A 2 12.80 -10.40 -10.31
CA ARG A 2 11.49 -10.88 -9.85
C ARG A 2 11.64 -12.19 -9.08
N ASN A 3 11.29 -12.18 -7.79
CA ASN A 3 11.51 -13.33 -6.90
C ASN A 3 10.35 -13.59 -5.92
N THR A 4 9.37 -12.69 -5.90
CA THR A 4 8.16 -12.77 -5.08
C THR A 4 6.94 -12.83 -6.00
N LEU A 5 6.08 -13.83 -5.81
CA LEU A 5 4.79 -13.93 -6.48
C LEU A 5 3.67 -13.74 -5.47
N ILE A 6 2.81 -12.75 -5.71
CA ILE A 6 1.57 -12.55 -4.95
C ILE A 6 0.43 -13.16 -5.77
N CYS A 7 -0.33 -14.09 -5.20
CA CYS A 7 -1.40 -14.79 -5.89
C CYS A 7 -2.73 -14.52 -5.21
N THR A 8 -3.70 -13.97 -5.94
CA THR A 8 -5.10 -13.97 -5.48
C THR A 8 -5.66 -15.39 -5.58
N VAL A 9 -6.50 -15.78 -4.63
CA VAL A 9 -7.00 -17.16 -4.49
C VAL A 9 -8.52 -17.17 -4.57
N GLY A 10 -9.05 -18.06 -5.40
CA GLY A 10 -10.47 -18.37 -5.48
C GLY A 10 -10.79 -19.74 -4.91
N THR A 11 -12.00 -20.22 -5.19
CA THR A 11 -12.49 -21.52 -4.70
C THR A 11 -12.48 -22.59 -5.81
N SER A 12 -11.77 -22.34 -6.91
CA SER A 12 -11.73 -23.22 -8.08
C SER A 12 -11.23 -24.63 -7.70
N LEU A 13 -10.19 -24.70 -6.87
CA LEU A 13 -9.64 -25.95 -6.36
C LEU A 13 -10.70 -26.77 -5.61
N LEU A 14 -11.36 -26.17 -4.61
CA LEU A 14 -12.39 -26.86 -3.83
C LEU A 14 -13.56 -27.31 -4.71
N ASN A 15 -13.96 -26.48 -5.67
CA ASN A 15 -15.05 -26.83 -6.58
C ASN A 15 -14.70 -28.02 -7.49
N ASN A 16 -13.44 -28.14 -7.94
CA ASN A 16 -13.02 -29.29 -8.72
C ASN A 16 -12.90 -30.56 -7.85
N LEU A 17 -12.48 -30.43 -6.59
CA LEU A 17 -12.36 -31.54 -5.64
C LEU A 17 -13.70 -32.19 -5.28
N LYS A 18 -14.80 -31.42 -5.26
CA LYS A 18 -16.17 -31.95 -5.06
C LYS A 18 -16.56 -33.02 -6.08
N TYR A 19 -15.98 -32.99 -7.27
CA TYR A 19 -16.24 -33.90 -8.38
C TYR A 19 -15.03 -34.78 -8.73
N ALA A 20 -14.07 -34.88 -7.82
CA ALA A 20 -12.91 -35.75 -7.99
C ALA A 20 -13.30 -37.24 -7.91
N GLU A 21 -12.37 -38.10 -8.32
CA GLU A 21 -12.46 -39.53 -8.06
C GLU A 21 -12.58 -39.84 -6.55
N GLU A 22 -13.23 -40.95 -6.21
CA GLU A 22 -13.64 -41.29 -4.83
C GLU A 22 -12.49 -41.22 -3.82
N SER A 23 -11.29 -41.65 -4.21
CA SER A 23 -10.09 -41.64 -3.37
C SER A 23 -9.69 -40.24 -2.90
N ILE A 24 -9.79 -39.23 -3.78
CA ILE A 24 -9.48 -37.84 -3.46
C ILE A 24 -10.67 -37.19 -2.76
N LYS A 25 -11.88 -37.49 -3.24
CA LYS A 25 -13.12 -36.92 -2.69
C LYS A 25 -13.29 -37.28 -1.21
N GLN A 26 -13.03 -38.52 -0.82
CA GLN A 26 -13.09 -38.95 0.58
C GLN A 26 -12.12 -38.16 1.45
N VAL A 27 -10.86 -38.00 1.02
CA VAL A 27 -9.84 -37.23 1.75
C VAL A 27 -10.21 -35.74 1.86
N PHE A 28 -10.86 -35.19 0.82
CA PHE A 28 -11.38 -33.83 0.82
C PHE A 28 -12.55 -33.67 1.80
N ASP A 29 -13.53 -34.58 1.78
CA ASP A 29 -14.70 -34.58 2.67
C ASP A 29 -14.27 -34.75 4.14
N ASP A 30 -13.24 -35.57 4.40
CA ASP A 30 -12.62 -35.77 5.72
C ASP A 30 -11.77 -34.56 6.19
N ARG A 31 -11.63 -33.53 5.36
CA ARG A 31 -10.82 -32.32 5.61
C ARG A 31 -9.34 -32.63 5.91
N ASN A 32 -8.81 -33.72 5.37
CA ASN A 32 -7.41 -34.11 5.56
C ASN A 32 -6.50 -33.40 4.54
N TRP A 33 -6.21 -32.12 4.81
CA TRP A 33 -5.48 -31.24 3.91
C TRP A 33 -4.05 -31.70 3.60
N ASN A 34 -3.38 -32.36 4.55
CA ASN A 34 -2.03 -32.90 4.34
C ASN A 34 -2.03 -34.03 3.29
N GLN A 35 -2.93 -35.00 3.46
CA GLN A 35 -3.04 -36.10 2.51
C GLN A 35 -3.53 -35.61 1.15
N LEU A 36 -4.46 -34.65 1.14
CA LEU A 36 -4.95 -34.04 -0.09
C LEU A 36 -3.83 -33.36 -0.89
N ALA A 37 -2.97 -32.58 -0.23
CA ALA A 37 -1.82 -31.95 -0.89
C ALA A 37 -0.86 -32.99 -1.50
N LEU A 38 -0.63 -34.12 -0.82
CA LEU A 38 0.19 -35.21 -1.36
C LEU A 38 -0.46 -35.89 -2.58
N LEU A 39 -1.77 -36.09 -2.58
CA LEU A 39 -2.49 -36.63 -3.73
C LEU A 39 -2.47 -35.67 -4.93
N LEU A 40 -2.58 -34.36 -4.69
CA LEU A 40 -2.46 -33.34 -5.73
C LEU A 40 -1.06 -33.32 -6.36
N LEU A 41 0.00 -33.56 -5.58
CA LEU A 41 1.38 -33.67 -6.08
C LEU A 41 1.61 -34.88 -7.00
N GLN A 42 0.71 -35.85 -7.01
CA GLN A 42 0.76 -37.01 -7.92
C GLN A 42 0.08 -36.74 -9.26
N ARG A 43 -0.62 -35.60 -9.41
CA ARG A 43 -1.30 -35.19 -10.64
C ARG A 43 -0.39 -34.29 -11.47
N LYS A 44 -0.73 -34.13 -12.75
CA LYS A 44 -0.05 -33.10 -13.54
C LYS A 44 -0.57 -31.75 -13.06
N ASN A 45 0.34 -30.81 -12.84
CA ASN A 45 -0.03 -29.51 -12.30
C ASN A 45 -0.95 -28.69 -13.22
N SER A 46 -1.08 -29.08 -14.50
CA SER A 46 -2.00 -28.53 -15.48
C SER A 46 -3.40 -29.19 -15.46
N ASP A 47 -3.58 -30.25 -14.67
CA ASP A 47 -4.86 -30.94 -14.59
C ASP A 47 -5.90 -30.05 -13.91
N ARG A 48 -7.14 -30.10 -14.39
CA ARG A 48 -8.26 -29.31 -13.86
C ARG A 48 -8.45 -29.51 -12.35
N ILE A 49 -8.21 -30.72 -11.86
CA ILE A 49 -8.33 -31.06 -10.43
C ILE A 49 -7.41 -30.23 -9.53
N CYS A 50 -6.27 -29.74 -10.04
CA CYS A 50 -5.32 -28.92 -9.29
C CYS A 50 -5.76 -27.46 -9.14
N GLY A 51 -6.83 -27.03 -9.82
CA GLY A 51 -7.36 -25.68 -9.72
C GLY A 51 -6.51 -24.60 -10.41
N ALA A 52 -7.07 -23.41 -10.49
CA ALA A 52 -6.52 -22.31 -11.29
C ALA A 52 -5.18 -21.80 -10.74
N GLU A 53 -5.01 -21.78 -9.41
CA GLU A 53 -3.80 -21.30 -8.75
C GLU A 53 -2.59 -22.19 -9.07
N ILE A 54 -2.74 -23.52 -8.99
CA ILE A 54 -1.66 -24.45 -9.33
C ILE A 54 -1.36 -24.41 -10.84
N ASN A 55 -2.40 -24.41 -11.68
CA ASN A 55 -2.23 -24.34 -13.13
C ASN A 55 -1.48 -23.07 -13.57
N SER A 56 -1.88 -21.90 -13.05
CA SER A 56 -1.28 -20.61 -13.42
C SER A 56 0.14 -20.43 -12.90
N ILE A 57 0.44 -20.81 -11.65
CA ILE A 57 1.80 -20.76 -11.11
C ILE A 57 2.74 -21.71 -11.87
N THR A 58 2.23 -22.88 -12.30
CA THR A 58 2.99 -23.81 -13.16
C THR A 58 3.40 -23.13 -14.46
N SER A 59 2.44 -22.54 -15.17
CA SER A 59 2.71 -21.85 -16.43
C SER A 59 3.67 -20.66 -16.25
N ILE A 60 3.55 -19.89 -15.15
CA ILE A 60 4.49 -18.80 -14.79
C ILE A 60 5.93 -19.33 -14.61
N CYS A 61 6.08 -20.45 -13.89
CA CYS A 61 7.38 -21.04 -13.61
C CYS A 61 8.02 -21.66 -14.85
N GLU A 62 7.25 -22.38 -15.68
CA GLU A 62 7.72 -23.00 -16.92
C GLU A 62 8.20 -21.96 -17.93
N LYS A 63 7.50 -20.82 -18.03
CA LYS A 63 7.91 -19.68 -18.84
C LYS A 63 9.08 -18.86 -18.27
N LYS A 64 9.60 -19.23 -17.09
CA LYS A 64 10.69 -18.52 -16.40
C LYS A 64 10.40 -17.03 -16.19
N LEU A 65 9.14 -16.69 -15.92
CA LEU A 65 8.69 -15.31 -15.68
C LEU A 65 9.08 -14.79 -14.28
N LEU A 66 9.62 -15.67 -13.43
CA LEU A 66 10.30 -15.36 -12.18
C LEU A 66 11.78 -15.70 -12.31
N ALA A 67 12.64 -14.81 -11.82
CA ALA A 67 14.09 -15.04 -11.75
C ALA A 67 14.45 -16.07 -10.66
N ALA A 68 13.68 -16.10 -9.56
CA ALA A 68 13.81 -17.06 -8.48
C ALA A 68 12.46 -17.33 -7.81
N ARG A 69 12.31 -18.48 -7.14
CA ARG A 69 11.10 -18.85 -6.38
C ARG A 69 11.32 -18.68 -4.88
N ILE A 70 11.55 -17.43 -4.45
CA ILE A 70 11.87 -17.16 -3.04
C ILE A 70 10.58 -17.07 -2.23
N ARG A 71 9.63 -16.22 -2.63
CA ARG A 71 8.41 -15.97 -1.85
C ARG A 71 7.15 -16.17 -2.67
N LEU A 72 6.18 -16.87 -2.10
CA LEU A 72 4.82 -16.99 -2.62
C LEU A 72 3.84 -16.55 -1.55
N ILE A 73 3.02 -15.55 -1.85
CA ILE A 73 2.04 -14.98 -0.92
C ILE A 73 0.65 -15.21 -1.50
N PHE A 74 -0.14 -16.04 -0.83
CA PHE A 74 -1.54 -16.25 -1.16
C PHE A 74 -2.42 -15.25 -0.42
N LEU A 75 -3.20 -14.48 -1.18
CA LEU A 75 -4.20 -13.56 -0.65
C LEU A 75 -5.59 -14.20 -0.79
N VAL A 76 -6.12 -14.67 0.33
CA VAL A 76 -7.38 -15.45 0.38
C VAL A 76 -8.53 -14.61 0.90
N SER A 77 -9.75 -14.96 0.50
CA SER A 77 -10.99 -14.40 1.04
C SER A 77 -11.14 -14.71 2.53
N ASP A 78 -11.83 -13.82 3.25
CA ASP A 78 -12.22 -14.03 4.64
C ASP A 78 -13.46 -14.93 4.73
N THR A 79 -13.30 -16.14 4.22
CA THR A 79 -14.30 -17.21 4.23
C THR A 79 -13.62 -18.53 4.57
N ASP A 80 -14.36 -19.51 5.08
CA ASP A 80 -13.80 -20.83 5.37
C ASP A 80 -13.21 -21.49 4.11
N ASP A 81 -13.90 -21.37 2.99
CA ASP A 81 -13.42 -21.88 1.70
C ASP A 81 -12.11 -21.21 1.25
N GLY A 82 -11.99 -19.88 1.43
CA GLY A 82 -10.75 -19.15 1.14
C GLY A 82 -9.59 -19.63 2.02
N LYS A 83 -9.83 -19.71 3.34
CA LYS A 83 -8.85 -20.18 4.33
C LYS A 83 -8.40 -21.61 4.06
N ASN A 84 -9.35 -22.52 3.79
CA ASN A 84 -9.07 -23.92 3.48
C ASN A 84 -8.26 -24.05 2.19
N THR A 85 -8.63 -23.32 1.12
CA THR A 85 -7.88 -23.32 -0.14
C THR A 85 -6.45 -22.83 0.07
N GLY A 86 -6.28 -21.71 0.78
CA GLY A 86 -4.95 -21.19 1.12
C GLY A 86 -4.09 -22.20 1.87
N ASN A 87 -4.67 -22.93 2.84
CA ASN A 87 -3.96 -23.96 3.58
C ASN A 87 -3.50 -25.13 2.69
N ILE A 88 -4.36 -25.62 1.81
CA ILE A 88 -4.01 -26.68 0.86
C ILE A 88 -2.87 -26.22 -0.06
N LEU A 89 -2.97 -25.00 -0.62
CA LEU A 89 -1.94 -24.42 -1.48
C LEU A 89 -0.62 -24.23 -0.73
N LYS A 90 -0.65 -23.78 0.52
CA LYS A 90 0.54 -23.67 1.37
C LYS A 90 1.22 -25.02 1.53
N LEU A 91 0.48 -26.05 1.94
CA LEU A 91 0.99 -27.41 2.09
C LEU A 91 1.58 -27.96 0.79
N TYR A 92 0.96 -27.65 -0.35
CA TYR A 92 1.43 -28.05 -1.67
C TYR A 92 2.78 -27.39 -2.02
N TYR A 93 2.91 -26.07 -1.87
CA TYR A 93 4.11 -25.32 -2.27
C TYR A 93 5.24 -25.34 -1.23
N ASP A 94 4.96 -25.61 0.04
CA ASP A 94 5.98 -25.81 1.09
C ASP A 94 6.63 -27.22 1.00
N ASN A 95 6.09 -28.16 0.21
CA ASN A 95 6.58 -29.54 0.13
C ASN A 95 7.84 -29.69 -0.75
N LYS A 96 8.98 -29.20 -0.26
CA LYS A 96 10.27 -29.21 -0.99
C LYS A 96 10.74 -30.60 -1.44
N LYS A 97 10.31 -31.66 -0.75
CA LYS A 97 10.73 -33.04 -1.07
C LYS A 97 10.07 -33.58 -2.33
N ASN A 98 8.80 -33.23 -2.56
CA ASN A 98 7.98 -33.84 -3.60
C ASN A 98 7.51 -32.83 -4.67
N ASN A 99 7.71 -31.53 -4.46
CA ASN A 99 7.27 -30.48 -5.38
C ASN A 99 8.46 -29.79 -6.05
N SER A 100 8.62 -29.95 -7.37
CA SER A 100 9.66 -29.25 -8.14
C SER A 100 9.40 -27.73 -8.28
N LEU A 101 8.15 -27.31 -8.07
CA LEU A 101 7.71 -25.91 -8.10
C LEU A 101 7.63 -25.26 -6.72
N PHE A 102 8.30 -25.83 -5.71
CA PHE A 102 8.33 -25.25 -4.38
C PHE A 102 8.86 -23.81 -4.38
N PHE A 103 8.46 -23.06 -3.35
CA PHE A 103 9.02 -21.75 -3.01
C PHE A 103 9.78 -21.85 -1.70
N GLU A 104 10.81 -21.01 -1.50
CA GLU A 104 11.60 -21.03 -0.27
C GLU A 104 10.75 -20.69 0.97
N LYS A 105 9.79 -19.77 0.80
CA LYS A 105 8.81 -19.34 1.80
C LYS A 105 7.42 -19.18 1.17
N VAL A 106 6.41 -19.83 1.75
CA VAL A 106 5.00 -19.67 1.38
C VAL A 106 4.20 -19.04 2.53
N GLU A 107 3.46 -17.98 2.22
CA GLU A 107 2.62 -17.24 3.15
C GLU A 107 1.16 -17.30 2.71
N VAL A 108 0.23 -17.40 3.66
CA VAL A 108 -1.21 -17.28 3.41
C VAL A 108 -1.69 -16.11 4.27
N ARG A 109 -2.30 -15.12 3.63
CA ARG A 109 -2.82 -13.92 4.29
C ARG A 109 -4.31 -13.82 3.99
N VAL A 110 -5.10 -13.79 5.03
CA VAL A 110 -6.54 -13.59 4.94
C VAL A 110 -6.78 -12.10 4.74
N LEU A 111 -7.52 -11.74 3.70
CA LEU A 111 -7.95 -10.37 3.47
C LEU A 111 -9.25 -10.14 4.26
N GLU A 112 -9.11 -9.65 5.50
CA GLU A 112 -10.26 -9.38 6.38
C GLU A 112 -11.34 -8.56 5.65
N GLY A 113 -12.59 -9.00 5.80
CA GLY A 113 -13.74 -8.39 5.13
C GLY A 113 -13.90 -8.72 3.65
N LEU A 114 -12.97 -9.45 3.01
CA LEU A 114 -13.15 -9.93 1.64
C LEU A 114 -14.05 -11.17 1.62
N ARG A 115 -15.37 -10.95 1.71
CA ARG A 115 -16.42 -11.98 1.82
C ARG A 115 -17.63 -11.63 0.96
N ASP A 116 -18.36 -12.62 0.47
CA ASP A 116 -19.47 -12.44 -0.49
C ASP A 116 -20.86 -12.30 0.14
N ASP A 117 -20.99 -12.55 1.44
CA ASP A 117 -22.22 -12.39 2.21
C ASP A 117 -22.37 -10.99 2.84
N ASP A 118 -21.36 -10.12 2.72
CA ASP A 118 -21.40 -8.72 3.15
C ASP A 118 -20.72 -7.80 2.12
N VAL A 119 -21.53 -7.14 1.30
CA VAL A 119 -21.08 -6.21 0.25
C VAL A 119 -20.32 -5.01 0.83
N LYS A 120 -20.71 -4.53 2.01
CA LYS A 120 -20.07 -3.38 2.66
C LYS A 120 -18.67 -3.76 3.11
N ALA A 121 -18.54 -4.88 3.84
CA ALA A 121 -17.25 -5.43 4.23
C ALA A 121 -16.37 -5.71 3.01
N PHE A 122 -16.92 -6.33 1.95
CA PHE A 122 -16.19 -6.63 0.72
C PHE A 122 -15.55 -5.37 0.12
N LYS A 123 -16.34 -4.31 -0.06
CA LYS A 123 -15.92 -3.08 -0.72
C LYS A 123 -14.95 -2.26 0.16
N GLN A 124 -15.30 -2.05 1.42
CA GLN A 124 -14.63 -1.05 2.27
C GLN A 124 -13.48 -1.62 3.12
N GLN A 125 -13.49 -2.92 3.37
CA GLN A 125 -12.45 -3.62 4.12
C GLN A 125 -11.69 -4.56 3.19
N GLY A 126 -12.36 -5.51 2.54
CA GLY A 126 -11.72 -6.55 1.73
C GLY A 126 -10.85 -6.02 0.59
N LEU A 127 -11.41 -5.22 -0.31
CA LEU A 127 -10.65 -4.61 -1.42
C LEU A 127 -9.60 -3.61 -0.93
N LYS A 128 -9.87 -2.90 0.17
CA LYS A 128 -8.91 -1.98 0.80
C LYS A 128 -7.70 -2.75 1.36
N ASN A 129 -7.94 -3.88 2.01
CA ASN A 129 -6.91 -4.77 2.55
C ASN A 129 -6.09 -5.43 1.44
N LEU A 130 -6.69 -5.77 0.30
CA LEU A 130 -5.96 -6.21 -0.90
C LEU A 130 -4.92 -5.16 -1.33
N VAL A 131 -5.33 -3.89 -1.43
CA VAL A 131 -4.42 -2.79 -1.78
C VAL A 131 -3.33 -2.62 -0.73
N LYS A 132 -3.67 -2.63 0.57
CA LYS A 132 -2.72 -2.46 1.67
C LYS A 132 -1.67 -3.57 1.71
N GLU A 133 -2.07 -4.82 1.56
CA GLU A 133 -1.17 -5.98 1.59
C GLU A 133 -0.15 -5.91 0.45
N ILE A 134 -0.62 -5.66 -0.77
CA ILE A 134 0.27 -5.57 -1.94
C ILE A 134 1.20 -4.35 -1.83
N SER A 135 0.66 -3.18 -1.45
CA SER A 135 1.45 -1.95 -1.30
C SER A 135 2.50 -2.08 -0.20
N THR A 136 2.20 -2.81 0.87
CA THR A 136 3.16 -3.11 1.95
C THR A 136 4.35 -3.92 1.43
N GLU A 137 4.11 -4.91 0.56
CA GLU A 137 5.21 -5.67 -0.06
C GLU A 137 6.03 -4.78 -1.01
N VAL A 138 5.38 -3.90 -1.77
CA VAL A 138 6.08 -2.93 -2.64
C VAL A 138 6.93 -1.96 -1.83
N ARG A 139 6.49 -1.52 -0.64
CA ARG A 139 7.30 -0.65 0.24
C ARG A 139 8.49 -1.38 0.87
N LYS A 140 8.31 -2.66 1.24
CA LYS A 140 9.38 -3.49 1.83
C LYS A 140 10.41 -3.93 0.80
N PHE A 141 9.98 -4.10 -0.44
CA PHE A 141 10.82 -4.54 -1.55
C PHE A 141 10.78 -3.49 -2.66
N THR A 142 10.93 -3.91 -3.91
CA THR A 142 10.82 -3.03 -5.08
C THR A 142 9.76 -3.61 -6.01
N PRO A 143 9.02 -2.79 -6.78
CA PRO A 143 8.10 -3.28 -7.80
C PRO A 143 8.72 -4.33 -8.72
N GLU A 144 9.99 -4.16 -9.07
CA GLU A 144 10.74 -5.05 -9.97
C GLU A 144 11.07 -6.43 -9.35
N ALA A 145 10.88 -6.59 -8.04
CA ALA A 145 11.04 -7.87 -7.33
C ALA A 145 9.73 -8.67 -7.26
N ILE A 146 8.58 -8.04 -7.53
CA ILE A 146 7.25 -8.60 -7.28
C ILE A 146 6.51 -8.80 -8.61
N ALA A 147 5.76 -9.89 -8.69
CA ALA A 147 4.74 -10.09 -9.72
C ALA A 147 3.41 -10.49 -9.07
N ILE A 148 2.31 -10.21 -9.75
CA ILE A 148 0.96 -10.61 -9.32
C ILE A 148 0.47 -11.73 -10.22
N ASN A 149 -0.03 -12.82 -9.65
CA ASN A 149 -0.89 -13.77 -10.33
C ASN A 149 -2.34 -13.48 -9.96
N ALA A 150 -3.08 -12.89 -10.89
CA ALA A 150 -4.47 -12.49 -10.71
C ALA A 150 -5.45 -13.48 -11.37
N THR A 151 -5.10 -14.78 -11.41
CA THR A 151 -5.93 -15.80 -12.08
C THR A 151 -7.17 -16.19 -11.25
N GLY A 152 -6.97 -16.46 -9.96
CA GLY A 152 -8.01 -16.94 -9.05
C GLY A 152 -8.58 -15.83 -8.17
N GLY A 153 -9.81 -16.02 -7.69
CA GLY A 153 -10.46 -15.11 -6.73
C GLY A 153 -11.76 -14.53 -7.25
N TYR A 154 -12.35 -13.61 -6.48
CA TYR A 154 -13.51 -12.87 -6.93
C TYR A 154 -13.16 -12.00 -8.14
N LYS A 155 -14.10 -11.83 -9.08
CA LYS A 155 -13.87 -10.99 -10.28
C LYS A 155 -13.43 -9.56 -9.93
N ALA A 156 -14.02 -8.99 -8.88
CA ALA A 156 -13.63 -7.67 -8.38
C ALA A 156 -12.22 -7.68 -7.77
N GLN A 157 -11.86 -8.72 -7.01
CA GLN A 157 -10.52 -8.90 -6.44
C GLN A 157 -9.46 -9.02 -7.55
N ILE A 158 -9.72 -9.84 -8.56
CA ILE A 158 -8.85 -10.02 -9.73
C ILE A 158 -8.66 -8.69 -10.49
N SER A 159 -9.76 -7.97 -10.74
CA SER A 159 -9.74 -6.66 -11.40
C SER A 159 -8.90 -5.64 -10.62
N PHE A 160 -9.10 -5.56 -9.30
CA PHE A 160 -8.31 -4.70 -8.42
C PHE A 160 -6.83 -5.12 -8.38
N ALA A 161 -6.52 -6.41 -8.31
CA ALA A 161 -5.14 -6.89 -8.35
C ALA A 161 -4.44 -6.49 -9.67
N GLY A 162 -5.16 -6.57 -10.80
CA GLY A 162 -4.73 -6.03 -12.09
C GLY A 162 -4.40 -4.55 -12.01
N MET A 163 -5.34 -3.74 -11.53
CA MET A 163 -5.19 -2.29 -11.38
C MET A 163 -4.05 -1.89 -10.43
N ILE A 164 -3.87 -2.60 -9.32
CA ILE A 164 -2.77 -2.38 -8.38
C ILE A 164 -1.43 -2.67 -9.06
N GLY A 165 -1.33 -3.77 -9.83
CA GLY A 165 -0.14 -4.07 -10.61
C GLY A 165 0.21 -2.96 -11.60
N GLN A 166 -0.78 -2.43 -12.31
CA GLN A 166 -0.59 -1.30 -13.22
C GLN A 166 -0.14 -0.03 -12.49
N ALA A 167 -0.81 0.35 -11.40
CA ALA A 167 -0.51 1.55 -10.65
C ALA A 167 0.86 1.48 -9.93
N LEU A 168 1.26 0.31 -9.43
CA LEU A 168 2.50 0.14 -8.67
C LEU A 168 3.66 -0.44 -9.51
N GLU A 169 3.54 -0.43 -10.84
CA GLU A 169 4.60 -0.83 -11.78
C GLU A 169 5.04 -2.31 -11.66
N MET A 170 4.11 -3.22 -11.35
CA MET A 170 4.35 -4.66 -11.30
C MET A 170 3.69 -5.38 -12.48
N PRO A 171 4.33 -6.40 -13.07
CA PRO A 171 3.67 -7.25 -14.05
C PRO A 171 2.56 -8.07 -13.39
N VAL A 172 1.45 -8.23 -14.11
CA VAL A 172 0.32 -9.07 -13.70
C VAL A 172 0.18 -10.23 -14.67
N TYR A 173 0.13 -11.45 -14.14
CA TYR A 173 -0.10 -12.66 -14.89
C TYR A 173 -1.53 -13.13 -14.69
N TYR A 174 -2.17 -13.55 -15.79
CA TYR A 174 -3.52 -14.11 -15.78
C TYR A 174 -3.56 -15.32 -16.72
N LEU A 175 -4.12 -16.44 -16.24
CA LEU A 175 -4.42 -17.62 -17.06
C LEU A 175 -5.89 -17.61 -17.45
N PHE A 176 -6.17 -17.47 -18.74
CA PHE A 176 -7.53 -17.62 -19.25
C PHE A 176 -7.86 -19.11 -19.45
N GLU A 177 -9.06 -19.56 -19.07
CA GLU A 177 -9.43 -20.99 -19.05
C GLU A 177 -9.26 -21.72 -20.39
N LYS A 178 -9.35 -21.00 -21.53
CA LYS A 178 -9.18 -21.58 -22.87
C LYS A 178 -7.73 -21.63 -23.36
N PHE A 179 -6.80 -21.01 -22.64
CA PHE A 179 -5.38 -21.01 -22.98
C PHE A 179 -4.61 -21.90 -22.01
N SER A 180 -3.61 -22.59 -22.52
CA SER A 180 -2.64 -23.35 -21.69
C SER A 180 -1.54 -22.45 -21.12
N GLU A 181 -1.60 -21.15 -21.38
CA GLU A 181 -0.51 -20.23 -21.18
C GLU A 181 -0.96 -18.96 -20.46
N VAL A 182 -0.18 -18.56 -19.44
CA VAL A 182 -0.37 -17.26 -18.81
C VAL A 182 -0.08 -16.12 -19.80
N ILE A 183 -0.90 -15.09 -19.70
CA ILE A 183 -0.74 -13.80 -20.35
C ILE A 183 -0.09 -12.85 -19.35
N GLU A 184 0.98 -12.18 -19.77
CA GLU A 184 1.59 -11.07 -19.03
C GLU A 184 0.90 -9.76 -19.43
N LEU A 185 0.42 -9.03 -18.43
CA LEU A 185 0.01 -7.65 -18.53
C LEU A 185 1.14 -6.79 -17.94
N PRO A 186 2.03 -6.24 -18.79
CA PRO A 186 3.10 -5.39 -18.31
C PRO A 186 2.53 -4.08 -17.73
N PRO A 187 3.24 -3.44 -16.79
CA PRO A 187 2.82 -2.15 -16.28
C PRO A 187 2.77 -1.11 -17.41
N GLN A 188 1.66 -0.38 -17.50
CA GLN A 188 1.44 0.66 -18.49
C GLN A 188 1.95 2.02 -17.97
N PRO A 189 2.37 2.93 -18.88
CA PRO A 189 2.84 4.28 -18.52
C PRO A 189 1.67 5.21 -18.16
N VAL A 190 0.77 4.79 -17.28
CA VAL A 190 -0.34 5.60 -16.77
C VAL A 190 0.14 6.32 -15.51
N ALA A 191 0.09 7.64 -15.53
CA ALA A 191 0.40 8.47 -14.37
C ALA A 191 -0.91 8.89 -13.67
N LEU A 192 -0.88 8.85 -12.34
CA LEU A 192 -1.91 9.50 -11.52
C LEU A 192 -1.51 10.95 -11.29
N ASP A 193 -2.48 11.79 -10.97
CA ASP A 193 -2.26 13.23 -10.79
C ASP A 193 -1.50 13.52 -9.48
N LEU A 194 -0.17 13.55 -9.59
CA LEU A 194 0.72 13.86 -8.46
C LEU A 194 0.51 15.28 -7.93
N ALA A 195 0.14 16.24 -8.78
CA ALA A 195 -0.13 17.61 -8.34
C ALA A 195 -1.40 17.67 -7.49
N PHE A 196 -2.44 16.94 -7.87
CA PHE A 196 -3.63 16.77 -7.05
C PHE A 196 -3.31 16.14 -5.69
N TRP A 197 -2.49 15.08 -5.67
CA TRP A 197 -2.03 14.46 -4.43
C TRP A 197 -1.25 15.46 -3.55
N LEU A 198 -0.27 16.18 -4.12
CA LEU A 198 0.52 17.16 -3.39
C LEU A 198 -0.34 18.28 -2.81
N ASN A 199 -1.35 18.78 -3.53
CA ASN A 199 -2.26 19.80 -3.01
C ASN A 199 -3.19 19.29 -1.90
N ASN A 200 -3.41 17.97 -1.81
CA ASN A 200 -4.27 17.33 -0.80
C ASN A 200 -3.47 16.43 0.15
N TYR A 201 -2.14 16.56 0.21
CA TYR A 201 -1.26 15.61 0.91
C TYR A 201 -1.67 15.44 2.37
N LEU A 202 -1.97 16.53 3.07
CA LEU A 202 -2.39 16.49 4.48
C LEU A 202 -3.69 15.68 4.68
N LEU A 203 -4.65 15.76 3.77
CA LEU A 203 -5.87 14.97 3.83
C LEU A 203 -5.55 13.47 3.71
N PHE A 204 -4.73 13.09 2.72
CA PHE A 204 -4.34 11.69 2.54
C PHE A 204 -3.52 11.15 3.70
N ALA A 205 -2.58 11.94 4.22
CA ALA A 205 -1.77 11.57 5.38
C ALA A 205 -2.64 11.40 6.64
N GLN A 206 -3.60 12.30 6.86
CA GLN A 206 -4.51 12.22 8.00
C GLN A 206 -5.39 10.96 7.93
N LEU A 207 -5.98 10.66 6.78
CA LEU A 207 -6.82 9.46 6.58
C LEU A 207 -6.01 8.15 6.51
N GLU A 208 -4.69 8.22 6.35
CA GLU A 208 -3.77 7.08 6.46
C GLU A 208 -3.47 6.77 7.94
N ASP A 209 -3.18 7.80 8.74
CA ASP A 209 -2.90 7.68 10.18
C ASP A 209 -4.15 7.29 10.99
N GLU A 210 -5.29 7.91 10.69
CA GLU A 210 -6.57 7.67 11.33
C GLU A 210 -7.57 7.11 10.27
N PRO A 211 -7.81 5.79 10.26
CA PRO A 211 -8.57 5.14 9.18
C PRO A 211 -10.00 5.65 8.96
N THR A 212 -10.58 6.29 9.98
CA THR A 212 -11.93 6.87 9.96
C THR A 212 -11.93 8.14 10.79
N ILE A 213 -12.35 9.26 10.20
CA ILE A 213 -12.35 10.59 10.83
C ILE A 213 -13.71 11.24 10.64
N GLU A 214 -14.20 11.97 11.64
CA GLU A 214 -15.40 12.79 11.47
C GLU A 214 -15.17 13.90 10.43
N GLU A 215 -16.12 14.06 9.50
CA GLU A 215 -16.02 15.04 8.40
C GLU A 215 -15.78 16.48 8.92
N LEU A 216 -16.40 16.83 10.06
CA LEU A 216 -16.26 18.15 10.68
C LEU A 216 -14.87 18.43 11.26
N GLN A 217 -14.05 17.39 11.47
CA GLN A 217 -12.68 17.52 11.98
C GLN A 217 -11.66 17.70 10.85
N LEU A 218 -12.07 17.53 9.59
CA LEU A 218 -11.22 17.75 8.43
C LEU A 218 -11.20 19.23 8.04
N GLU A 219 -10.01 19.82 7.99
CA GLU A 219 -9.83 21.19 7.47
C GLU A 219 -9.98 21.24 5.93
N ALA A 220 -9.84 20.10 5.26
CA ALA A 220 -9.86 20.01 3.81
C ALA A 220 -11.27 20.15 3.23
N ASN A 221 -11.40 20.89 2.13
CA ASN A 221 -12.64 20.89 1.37
C ASN A 221 -12.79 19.58 0.58
N LEU A 222 -13.84 18.83 0.89
CA LEU A 222 -14.13 17.54 0.24
C LEU A 222 -15.01 17.67 -1.01
N GLU A 223 -15.36 18.89 -1.43
CA GLU A 223 -16.09 19.18 -2.66
C GLU A 223 -15.17 19.13 -3.88
N SER A 224 -14.73 17.92 -4.24
CA SER A 224 -13.98 17.66 -5.46
C SER A 224 -14.49 16.39 -6.12
N GLU A 225 -14.76 16.45 -7.43
CA GLU A 225 -15.20 15.29 -8.21
C GLU A 225 -14.19 14.13 -8.13
N TYR A 226 -12.89 14.44 -8.06
CA TYR A 226 -11.84 13.44 -7.88
C TYR A 226 -11.94 12.76 -6.52
N LEU A 227 -12.18 13.52 -5.44
CA LEU A 227 -12.27 12.99 -4.08
C LEU A 227 -13.42 12.01 -3.92
N TYR A 228 -14.56 12.17 -4.61
CA TYR A 228 -15.69 11.25 -4.51
C TYR A 228 -15.34 9.79 -4.83
N SER A 229 -14.33 9.56 -5.66
CA SER A 229 -13.84 8.21 -5.97
C SER A 229 -12.79 7.70 -4.97
N LEU A 230 -12.11 8.61 -4.28
CA LEU A 230 -10.96 8.34 -3.42
C LEU A 230 -11.34 8.24 -1.94
N ILE A 231 -12.50 8.74 -1.54
CA ILE A 231 -12.98 8.67 -0.16
C ILE A 231 -14.34 7.96 -0.08
N ASP A 232 -14.54 7.18 0.96
CA ASP A 232 -15.85 6.69 1.36
C ASP A 232 -16.40 7.62 2.46
N LYS A 233 -17.65 8.07 2.31
CA LYS A 233 -18.39 8.83 3.32
C LYS A 233 -19.51 7.97 3.89
N GLU A 234 -19.62 7.92 5.21
CA GLU A 234 -20.66 7.16 5.90
C GLU A 234 -21.31 7.98 7.00
N THR A 235 -22.61 7.82 7.20
CA THR A 235 -23.31 8.41 8.34
C THR A 235 -23.33 7.41 9.49
N LEU A 236 -22.71 7.78 10.62
CA LEU A 236 -22.70 7.03 11.87
C LEU A 236 -23.45 7.83 12.94
N GLY A 237 -24.73 7.52 13.15
CA GLY A 237 -25.59 8.29 14.05
C GLY A 237 -25.89 9.66 13.46
N GLU A 238 -25.47 10.72 14.14
CA GLU A 238 -25.67 12.13 13.72
C GLU A 238 -24.44 12.73 13.00
N THR A 239 -23.33 12.00 12.92
CA THR A 239 -22.10 12.48 12.28
C THR A 239 -21.80 11.74 10.99
N ASN A 240 -21.20 12.45 10.04
CA ASN A 240 -20.58 11.83 8.88
C ASN A 240 -19.12 11.54 9.19
N VAL A 241 -18.68 10.36 8.81
CA VAL A 241 -17.28 9.94 8.87
C VAL A 241 -16.74 9.71 7.47
N VAL A 242 -15.44 9.92 7.33
CA VAL A 242 -14.70 9.84 6.08
C VAL A 242 -13.55 8.87 6.26
N SER A 243 -13.31 8.04 5.25
CA SER A 243 -12.13 7.17 5.13
C SER A 243 -11.63 7.15 3.70
N LEU A 244 -10.39 6.76 3.45
CA LEU A 244 -9.95 6.46 2.08
C LEU A 244 -10.73 5.27 1.54
N SER A 245 -11.19 5.34 0.29
CA SER A 245 -11.69 4.16 -0.44
C SER A 245 -10.52 3.23 -0.81
N ALA A 246 -10.79 2.03 -1.31
CA ALA A 246 -9.73 1.18 -1.87
C ALA A 246 -8.93 1.90 -2.99
N MET A 247 -9.61 2.74 -3.79
CA MET A 247 -8.96 3.59 -4.78
C MET A 247 -8.18 4.74 -4.15
N GLY A 248 -8.68 5.34 -3.08
CA GLY A 248 -7.95 6.37 -2.31
C GLY A 248 -6.63 5.85 -1.78
N VAL A 249 -6.64 4.65 -1.20
CA VAL A 249 -5.41 3.98 -0.74
C VAL A 249 -4.47 3.76 -1.92
N LEU A 250 -4.93 3.18 -3.02
CA LEU A 250 -4.07 2.90 -4.18
C LEU A 250 -3.50 4.20 -4.79
N PHE A 251 -4.32 5.24 -4.88
CA PHE A 251 -3.91 6.56 -5.37
C PHE A 251 -2.81 7.15 -4.49
N ASN A 252 -2.97 7.12 -3.16
CA ASN A 252 -1.97 7.59 -2.20
C ASN A 252 -0.65 6.82 -2.36
N GLU A 253 -0.70 5.49 -2.42
CA GLU A 253 0.47 4.62 -2.55
C GLU A 253 1.25 4.87 -3.84
N ARG A 254 0.54 4.98 -4.97
CA ARG A 254 1.15 5.31 -6.26
C ARG A 254 1.78 6.70 -6.22
N CYS A 255 1.08 7.72 -5.71
CA CYS A 255 1.63 9.06 -5.65
C CYS A 255 2.87 9.16 -4.75
N ARG A 256 2.89 8.46 -3.61
CA ARG A 256 4.09 8.34 -2.76
C ARG A 256 5.26 7.69 -3.50
N LEU A 257 5.01 6.59 -4.22
CA LEU A 257 6.03 5.92 -5.02
C LEU A 257 6.57 6.85 -6.13
N GLN A 258 5.69 7.56 -6.83
CA GLN A 258 6.08 8.50 -7.88
C GLN A 258 6.86 9.69 -7.31
N PHE A 259 6.40 10.27 -6.20
CA PHE A 259 7.08 11.34 -5.50
C PHE A 259 8.48 10.91 -5.07
N ALA A 260 8.63 9.74 -4.45
CA ALA A 260 9.94 9.23 -4.03
C ALA A 260 10.93 9.07 -5.20
N LYS A 261 10.44 8.70 -6.40
CA LYS A 261 11.27 8.61 -7.63
C LYS A 261 11.61 9.97 -8.25
N GLN A 262 10.77 10.99 -8.03
CA GLN A 262 10.84 12.28 -8.71
C GLN A 262 11.20 13.46 -7.78
N GLU A 263 11.33 13.23 -6.48
CA GLU A 263 11.48 14.24 -5.43
C GLU A 263 12.59 15.25 -5.78
N THR A 264 13.78 14.77 -6.14
CA THR A 264 14.92 15.63 -6.52
C THR A 264 14.60 16.51 -7.73
N THR A 265 13.94 15.97 -8.74
CA THR A 265 13.55 16.72 -9.94
C THR A 265 12.50 17.77 -9.60
N ILE A 266 11.49 17.42 -8.80
CA ILE A 266 10.43 18.34 -8.38
C ILE A 266 11.02 19.47 -7.53
N LEU A 267 11.86 19.15 -6.54
CA LEU A 267 12.54 20.13 -5.69
C LEU A 267 13.46 21.05 -6.49
N SER A 268 14.08 20.58 -7.57
CA SER A 268 14.94 21.43 -8.42
C SER A 268 14.21 22.58 -9.11
N LEU A 269 12.87 22.50 -9.22
CA LEU A 269 12.01 23.54 -9.79
C LEU A 269 11.55 24.57 -8.74
N VAL A 270 11.75 24.27 -7.46
CA VAL A 270 11.42 25.15 -6.33
C VAL A 270 12.58 26.13 -6.12
N PRO A 271 12.31 27.44 -5.95
CA PRO A 271 13.37 28.41 -5.66
C PRO A 271 14.14 28.05 -4.39
N LYS A 272 15.41 28.43 -4.34
CA LYS A 272 16.25 28.30 -3.15
C LYS A 272 16.43 29.66 -2.49
N ASP A 273 16.63 29.64 -1.18
CA ASP A 273 17.02 30.79 -0.38
C ASP A 273 18.54 30.81 -0.28
N GLU A 274 19.16 31.88 -0.78
CA GLU A 274 20.62 32.06 -0.82
C GLU A 274 21.17 32.67 0.49
N THR A 275 20.32 32.84 1.50
CA THR A 275 20.77 33.33 2.81
C THR A 275 21.60 32.25 3.51
N GLU A 276 22.81 32.60 3.93
CA GLU A 276 23.64 31.73 4.77
C GLU A 276 22.84 31.18 5.97
N PRO A 277 22.90 29.87 6.27
CA PRO A 277 22.09 29.26 7.33
C PRO A 277 22.17 29.99 8.67
N SER A 278 23.36 30.45 9.07
CA SER A 278 23.58 31.19 10.33
C SER A 278 22.99 32.61 10.35
N ARG A 279 22.53 33.12 9.21
CA ARG A 279 21.91 34.45 9.08
C ARG A 279 20.38 34.37 8.95
N LYS A 280 19.82 33.17 8.82
CA LYS A 280 18.36 32.98 8.79
C LYS A 280 17.78 33.30 10.16
N ALA A 281 16.71 34.09 10.18
CA ALA A 281 16.10 34.52 11.43
C ALA A 281 15.44 33.32 12.14
N ILE A 282 15.69 33.18 13.43
CA ILE A 282 15.03 32.20 14.30
C ILE A 282 14.31 32.97 15.40
N ASN A 283 12.97 32.93 15.37
CA ASN A 283 12.14 33.51 16.41
C ASN A 283 11.38 32.39 17.10
N LEU A 284 11.52 32.28 18.42
CA LEU A 284 10.87 31.27 19.26
C LEU A 284 10.29 31.94 20.51
N ARG A 285 9.17 31.42 21.02
CA ARG A 285 8.62 31.86 22.31
C ARG A 285 9.54 31.43 23.45
N ASP A 286 9.44 32.16 24.56
CA ASP A 286 10.20 31.87 25.78
C ASP A 286 9.47 30.84 26.65
N ASP A 287 9.39 29.60 26.15
CA ASP A 287 8.63 28.51 26.76
C ASP A 287 9.52 27.28 27.04
N HIS A 288 9.02 26.33 27.81
CA HIS A 288 9.68 25.04 28.03
C HIS A 288 9.95 24.31 26.71
N GLY A 289 11.20 23.86 26.51
CA GLY A 289 11.65 23.20 25.27
C GLY A 289 12.25 24.14 24.21
N LYS A 290 12.45 25.42 24.54
CA LYS A 290 13.08 26.41 23.64
C LYS A 290 14.50 26.02 23.22
N ASP A 291 15.29 25.43 24.12
CA ASP A 291 16.63 24.91 23.84
C ASP A 291 16.62 23.83 22.75
N ILE A 292 15.71 22.86 22.87
CA ILE A 292 15.50 21.80 21.87
C ILE A 292 15.05 22.40 20.54
N LEU A 293 14.09 23.33 20.58
CA LEU A 293 13.58 24.01 19.38
C LEU A 293 14.64 24.89 18.72
N GLN A 294 15.52 25.51 19.50
CA GLN A 294 16.63 26.32 19.00
C GLN A 294 17.63 25.44 18.23
N GLU A 295 18.08 24.35 18.84
CA GLU A 295 19.00 23.40 18.20
C GLU A 295 18.41 22.82 16.90
N PHE A 296 17.14 22.41 16.94
CA PHE A 296 16.45 21.92 15.74
C PHE A 296 16.30 23.01 14.67
N SER A 297 15.98 24.24 15.07
CA SER A 297 15.84 25.38 14.15
C SER A 297 17.16 25.70 13.45
N GLU A 298 18.28 25.68 14.17
CA GLU A 298 19.61 25.89 13.60
C GLU A 298 19.95 24.82 12.56
N ARG A 299 19.61 23.55 12.85
CA ARG A 299 19.80 22.43 11.91
C ARG A 299 18.92 22.58 10.66
N ILE A 300 17.62 22.80 10.83
CA ILE A 300 16.68 22.84 9.70
C ILE A 300 16.92 24.05 8.77
N CYS A 301 17.49 25.15 9.29
CA CYS A 301 17.92 26.30 8.51
C CYS A 301 19.02 26.00 7.47
N TYR A 302 19.73 24.87 7.57
CA TYR A 302 20.65 24.42 6.51
C TYR A 302 19.93 23.99 5.23
N SER A 303 18.62 23.68 5.28
CA SER A 303 17.86 23.43 4.07
C SER A 303 17.79 24.69 3.21
N PRO A 304 18.11 24.62 1.91
CA PRO A 304 18.02 25.77 1.00
C PRO A 304 16.57 26.17 0.73
N TYR A 305 15.58 25.39 1.18
CA TYR A 305 14.16 25.68 1.01
C TYR A 305 13.53 26.37 2.22
N VAL A 306 14.28 26.54 3.31
CA VAL A 306 13.86 27.27 4.52
C VAL A 306 14.38 28.70 4.45
N LYS A 307 13.49 29.69 4.61
CA LYS A 307 13.87 31.13 4.68
C LYS A 307 14.13 31.56 6.12
N LYS A 308 13.21 31.24 7.03
CA LYS A 308 13.30 31.61 8.45
C LYS A 308 12.35 30.78 9.33
N ILE A 309 12.60 30.79 10.63
CA ILE A 309 11.66 30.29 11.63
C ILE A 309 10.84 31.48 12.17
N ILE A 310 9.52 31.41 11.99
CA ILE A 310 8.58 32.48 12.33
C ILE A 310 8.28 32.48 13.82
N ASN A 311 7.99 31.31 14.39
CA ASN A 311 7.64 31.14 15.80
C ASN A 311 7.71 29.67 16.22
N SER A 312 7.64 29.38 17.52
CA SER A 312 7.27 28.06 18.03
C SER A 312 5.75 27.86 18.06
N LEU A 313 5.33 26.59 18.01
CA LEU A 313 3.94 26.15 18.09
C LEU A 313 3.56 25.79 19.55
N PRO A 314 2.27 25.88 19.93
CA PRO A 314 1.78 25.23 21.15
C PRO A 314 2.06 23.72 21.13
N PHE A 315 2.15 23.09 22.30
CA PHE A 315 2.40 21.65 22.45
C PHE A 315 1.38 20.77 21.71
N ASN A 316 1.87 19.74 21.01
CA ASN A 316 1.09 18.79 20.22
C ASN A 316 1.37 17.33 20.64
N PRO A 317 1.15 16.95 21.91
CA PRO A 317 1.63 15.66 22.45
C PRO A 317 0.99 14.42 21.82
N LYS A 318 -0.11 14.58 21.07
CA LYS A 318 -0.81 13.48 20.40
C LYS A 318 -0.47 13.35 18.91
N ARG A 319 0.36 14.25 18.36
CA ARG A 319 0.68 14.22 16.92
C ARG A 319 1.71 13.14 16.62
N THR A 320 1.41 12.34 15.59
CA THR A 320 2.27 11.29 15.04
C THR A 320 2.97 11.72 13.76
N ASN A 321 2.34 12.58 12.95
CA ASN A 321 2.91 13.15 11.75
C ASN A 321 3.61 14.50 12.04
N PRO A 322 4.90 14.64 11.70
CA PRO A 322 5.63 15.90 11.79
C PRO A 322 5.02 17.07 11.01
N ILE A 323 4.39 16.82 9.87
CA ILE A 323 3.80 17.89 9.06
C ILE A 323 2.40 18.15 9.58
N ARG A 324 2.25 19.15 10.46
CA ARG A 324 0.96 19.48 11.08
C ARG A 324 0.05 20.25 10.12
N ARG A 325 0.61 21.22 9.41
CA ARG A 325 -0.14 22.10 8.51
C ARG A 325 0.79 22.73 7.47
N THR A 326 0.24 23.00 6.30
CA THR A 326 0.90 23.78 5.24
C THR A 326 -0.07 24.80 4.66
N THR A 327 0.46 25.84 4.03
CA THR A 327 -0.35 26.85 3.31
C THR A 327 0.22 27.13 1.94
N ASP A 328 -0.58 27.75 1.07
CA ASP A 328 -0.17 28.20 -0.26
C ASP A 328 0.84 29.36 -0.24
N LYS A 329 1.09 29.95 0.95
CA LYS A 329 2.06 31.04 1.17
C LYS A 329 3.44 30.56 1.62
N GLY A 330 3.75 29.28 1.45
CA GLY A 330 5.07 28.75 1.83
C GLY A 330 5.24 28.52 3.32
N ILE A 331 4.16 28.40 4.10
CA ILE A 331 4.24 28.14 5.55
C ILE A 331 4.14 26.64 5.82
N VAL A 332 5.02 26.13 6.67
CA VAL A 332 4.99 24.75 7.18
C VAL A 332 4.99 24.77 8.72
N GLU A 333 3.96 24.20 9.34
CA GLU A 333 3.95 23.88 10.77
C GLU A 333 4.55 22.48 10.97
N PHE A 334 5.71 22.41 11.61
CA PHE A 334 6.48 21.19 11.79
C PHE A 334 6.57 20.81 13.28
N VAL A 335 6.16 19.59 13.63
CA VAL A 335 6.13 19.05 14.99
C VAL A 335 7.23 18.00 15.16
N LEU A 336 7.97 18.11 16.26
CA LEU A 336 8.98 17.13 16.68
C LEU A 336 8.26 15.99 17.41
N THR A 337 7.77 15.02 16.65
CA THR A 337 6.91 13.93 17.16
C THR A 337 7.64 12.94 18.07
N TRP A 338 8.97 13.01 18.12
CA TRP A 338 9.82 12.27 19.07
C TRP A 338 9.90 12.94 20.45
N THR A 339 9.42 14.18 20.59
CA THR A 339 9.32 14.85 21.90
C THR A 339 8.00 14.53 22.57
N SER A 340 8.02 14.18 23.86
CA SER A 340 6.79 13.83 24.61
C SER A 340 5.76 14.96 24.67
N ALA A 341 6.21 16.22 24.62
CA ALA A 341 5.35 17.39 24.59
C ALA A 341 4.82 17.71 23.17
N GLY A 342 5.37 17.09 22.12
CA GLY A 342 5.08 17.46 20.73
C GLY A 342 5.45 18.92 20.46
N LEU A 343 6.69 19.30 20.79
CA LEU A 343 7.25 20.61 20.48
C LEU A 343 7.19 20.87 18.96
N GLY A 344 7.07 22.11 18.53
CA GLY A 344 7.03 22.40 17.09
C GLY A 344 7.38 23.83 16.73
N ILE A 345 7.63 24.04 15.44
CA ILE A 345 8.00 25.32 14.84
C ILE A 345 7.12 25.65 13.64
N CYS A 346 6.98 26.95 13.38
CA CYS A 346 6.36 27.49 12.18
C CYS A 346 7.47 28.02 11.26
N ILE A 347 7.58 27.44 10.07
CA ILE A 347 8.66 27.66 9.11
C ILE A 347 8.13 28.48 7.93
N GLU A 348 8.84 29.53 7.55
CA GLU A 348 8.66 30.16 6.23
C GLU A 348 9.60 29.50 5.23
N THR A 349 9.06 29.05 4.11
CA THR A 349 9.79 28.34 3.06
C THR A 349 9.82 29.13 1.75
N THR A 350 10.51 28.58 0.76
CA THR A 350 10.57 29.12 -0.60
C THR A 350 9.39 28.70 -1.48
N GLY A 351 8.47 27.87 -0.97
CA GLY A 351 7.30 27.40 -1.73
C GLY A 351 6.40 28.55 -2.16
N ARG A 352 6.01 28.56 -3.44
CA ARG A 352 5.18 29.62 -4.06
C ARG A 352 3.70 29.28 -4.13
N ASN A 353 3.36 28.01 -3.90
CA ASN A 353 2.01 27.47 -3.89
C ASN A 353 1.94 26.26 -2.93
N LEU A 354 0.75 25.70 -2.74
CA LEU A 354 0.55 24.61 -1.79
C LEU A 354 1.30 23.33 -2.18
N ALA A 355 1.31 22.95 -3.46
CA ALA A 355 2.04 21.76 -3.93
C ALA A 355 3.55 21.89 -3.70
N GLU A 356 4.15 23.05 -3.99
CA GLU A 356 5.57 23.30 -3.68
C GLU A 356 5.82 23.30 -2.17
N THR A 357 4.92 23.90 -1.38
CA THR A 357 5.05 23.92 0.08
C THR A 357 4.97 22.52 0.67
N ASN A 358 4.07 21.67 0.19
CA ASN A 358 3.98 20.26 0.58
C ASN A 358 5.18 19.43 0.11
N THR A 359 5.72 19.73 -1.08
CA THR A 359 6.98 19.13 -1.56
C THR A 359 8.13 19.45 -0.59
N ILE A 360 8.28 20.72 -0.19
CA ILE A 360 9.30 21.14 0.79
C ILE A 360 9.03 20.47 2.14
N ALA A 361 7.78 20.43 2.62
CA ALA A 361 7.44 19.82 3.90
C ALA A 361 7.81 18.32 3.95
N LEU A 362 7.49 17.57 2.88
CA LEU A 362 7.87 16.16 2.72
C LEU A 362 9.38 15.97 2.72
N HIS A 363 10.10 16.85 2.00
CA HIS A 363 11.56 16.85 1.98
C HIS A 363 12.16 17.11 3.37
N LEU A 364 11.65 18.13 4.08
CA LEU A 364 12.08 18.44 5.45
C LEU A 364 11.77 17.30 6.42
N GLN A 365 10.61 16.65 6.29
CA GLN A 365 10.27 15.48 7.08
C GLN A 365 11.29 14.36 6.87
N LYS A 366 11.62 14.04 5.62
CA LYS A 366 12.58 12.98 5.28
C LYS A 366 13.99 13.26 5.80
N GLU A 367 14.45 14.50 5.73
CA GLU A 367 15.81 14.90 6.11
C GLU A 367 15.98 15.14 7.61
N PHE A 368 14.95 15.65 8.28
CA PHE A 368 15.07 16.17 9.65
C PHE A 368 14.19 15.46 10.69
N ALA A 369 13.19 14.67 10.30
CA ALA A 369 12.47 13.87 11.28
C ALA A 369 13.38 12.73 11.78
N GLU A 370 13.35 12.46 13.09
CA GLU A 370 14.00 11.26 13.61
C GLU A 370 13.25 10.03 13.07
N ASN A 371 13.97 9.16 12.36
CA ASN A 371 13.44 7.86 11.97
C ASN A 371 13.30 7.03 13.25
N ASN A 372 12.06 6.79 13.69
CA ASN A 372 11.77 5.82 14.74
C ASN A 372 12.18 4.39 14.34
#